data_AF-A0A3P7JWD3-F1
#
_entry.id   AF-A0A3P7JWD3-F1
#
_cell.length_a   1.000
_cell.length_b   1.000
_cell.length_c   1.000
_cell.angle_alpha   90.00
_cell.angle_beta   90.00
_cell.angle_gamma   90.00
#
_symmetry.space_group_name_H-M   'P 1'
#
loop_
_entity.id
_entity.type
_entity.pdbx_description
1 polymer ?
#
loop_
_entity_poly.entity_id
_entity_poly.type
_entity_poly.pdbx_seq_one_letter_code
_entity_poly.pdbx_strand_id
1 'polypeptide(L)'
;MDQFKDFMNEIRPLLVVAMGFAEGDMDKLTKDVFLPARDKFFGYMTNFLKKSNTGYLVGSSITVADLLLAEFSSEFSKKLPTLYDGFPEIKAHAEKVRSNPALKKWIETRPQTKF
;
A
#
# COMPACT_ATOMS: atom_id res chain seq x y z
N MET A 1 10.37 -7.39 -2.25
CA MET A 1 10.52 -6.62 -3.49
C MET A 1 11.33 -5.38 -3.19
N ASP A 2 12.32 -5.07 -4.01
CA ASP A 2 13.25 -3.94 -3.80
C ASP A 2 12.51 -2.60 -3.65
N GLN A 3 11.60 -2.30 -4.58
CA GLN A 3 10.78 -1.08 -4.56
C GLN A 3 9.93 -0.91 -3.29
N PHE A 4 9.40 -2.02 -2.74
CA PHE A 4 8.63 -1.95 -1.49
C PHE A 4 9.54 -1.68 -0.29
N LYS A 5 10.74 -2.28 -0.27
CA LYS A 5 11.72 -2.04 0.78
C LYS A 5 12.20 -0.59 0.77
N ASP A 6 12.49 -0.04 -0.41
CA ASP A 6 12.90 1.35 -0.58
C ASP A 6 11.79 2.29 -0.10
N PHE A 7 10.56 2.05 -0.52
CA PHE A 7 9.40 2.81 -0.07
C PHE A 7 9.27 2.79 1.46
N MET A 8 9.35 1.61 2.09
CA MET A 8 9.28 1.48 3.56
C MET A 8 10.42 2.21 4.28
N ASN A 9 11.61 2.28 3.67
CA ASN A 9 12.72 3.06 4.21
C ASN A 9 12.48 4.57 4.08
N GLU A 10 11.97 5.03 2.93
CA GLU A 10 11.64 6.44 2.68
C GLU A 10 10.59 6.96 3.68
N ILE A 11 9.53 6.18 3.93
CA ILE A 11 8.44 6.61 4.84
C ILE A 11 8.72 6.33 6.32
N ARG A 12 9.87 5.73 6.67
CA ARG A 12 10.20 5.34 8.05
C ARG A 12 10.02 6.48 9.07
N PRO A 13 10.40 7.75 8.81
CA PRO A 13 10.18 8.83 9.77
C PRO A 13 8.70 9.00 10.14
N LEU A 14 7.79 8.93 9.16
CA LEU A 14 6.35 8.99 9.39
C LEU A 14 5.85 7.78 10.19
N LEU A 15 6.34 6.57 9.89
CA LEU A 15 5.95 5.36 10.61
C LEU A 15 6.32 5.41 12.09
N VAL A 16 7.54 5.87 12.41
CA VAL A 16 8.03 5.96 13.79
C VAL A 16 7.18 6.95 14.62
N VAL A 17 6.82 8.09 14.03
CA VAL A 17 5.91 9.06 14.68
C VAL A 17 4.49 8.50 14.81
N ALA A 18 3.96 7.89 13.75
CA ALA A 18 2.62 7.30 13.76
C ALA A 18 2.46 6.15 14.78
N MET A 19 3.56 5.46 15.10
CA MET A 19 3.59 4.41 16.13
C MET A 19 3.89 4.93 17.54
N GLY A 20 4.14 6.23 17.71
CA GLY A 20 4.44 6.84 19.01
C GLY A 20 5.85 6.58 19.53
N PHE A 21 6.78 6.17 18.67
CA PHE A 21 8.19 5.97 19.03
C PHE A 21 9.03 7.25 18.95
N ALA A 22 8.50 8.30 18.31
CA ALA A 22 9.10 9.63 18.27
C ALA A 22 8.02 10.71 18.17
N GLU A 23 8.37 11.93 18.58
CA GLU A 23 7.57 13.13 18.33
C GLU A 23 7.82 13.66 16.91
N GLY A 24 6.78 14.22 16.28
CA GLY A 24 6.91 14.83 14.95
C GLY A 24 5.59 15.37 14.40
N ASP A 25 5.70 16.24 13.41
CA ASP A 25 4.56 16.81 12.70
C ASP A 25 4.06 15.83 11.63
N MET A 26 2.93 15.17 11.91
CA MET A 26 2.33 14.18 11.02
C MET A 26 1.86 14.78 9.68
N ASP A 27 1.38 16.03 9.67
CA ASP A 27 0.90 16.67 8.45
C ASP A 27 2.07 17.03 7.53
N LYS A 28 3.15 17.55 8.13
CA LYS A 28 4.38 17.84 7.41
C LYS A 28 5.02 16.56 6.87
N LEU A 29 5.15 15.51 7.68
CA LEU A 29 5.70 14.23 7.23
C LEU A 29 4.83 13.57 6.15
N THR A 30 3.50 13.72 6.23
CA THR A 30 2.60 13.21 5.19
C THR A 30 2.87 13.92 3.86
N LYS A 31 2.96 15.25 3.87
CA LYS A 31 3.15 16.07 2.67
C LYS A 31 4.56 15.94 2.07
N ASP A 32 5.58 16.04 2.91
CA ASP A 32 6.97 16.19 2.46
C ASP A 32 7.67 14.83 2.25
N VAL A 33 7.19 13.77 2.92
CA VAL A 33 7.84 12.44 2.89
C VAL A 33 6.91 11.40 2.26
N PHE A 34 5.72 11.22 2.83
CA PHE A 34 4.86 10.11 2.42
C PHE A 34 4.28 10.27 1.01
N LEU A 35 3.71 11.43 0.67
CA LEU A 35 3.10 11.63 -0.65
C LEU A 35 4.12 11.51 -1.80
N PRO A 36 5.33 12.11 -1.75
CA PRO A 36 6.34 11.90 -2.78
C PRO A 36 6.80 10.43 -2.91
N ALA A 37 7.03 9.76 -1.78
CA ALA A 37 7.41 8.35 -1.75
C ALA A 37 6.29 7.45 -2.31
N ARG A 38 5.03 7.75 -1.97
CA ARG A 38 3.84 7.08 -2.49
C ARG A 38 3.77 7.24 -3.99
N ASP A 39 3.92 8.45 -4.52
CA ASP A 39 3.78 8.73 -5.96
C ASP A 39 4.82 7.98 -6.77
N LYS A 40 6.06 7.96 -6.29
CA LYS A 40 7.15 7.17 -6.88
C LYS A 40 6.83 5.68 -6.86
N PHE A 41 6.47 5.13 -5.69
CA PHE A 41 6.20 3.70 -5.53
C PHE A 41 4.97 3.25 -6.33
N PHE A 42 3.85 3.97 -6.23
CA PHE A 42 2.62 3.69 -6.98
C PHE A 42 2.82 3.88 -8.47
N GLY A 43 3.64 4.85 -8.91
CA GLY A 43 4.04 4.99 -10.31
C GLY A 43 4.69 3.71 -10.84
N TYR A 44 5.62 3.11 -10.09
CA TYR A 44 6.22 1.83 -10.49
C TYR A 44 5.19 0.68 -10.50
N MET A 45 4.37 0.57 -9.45
CA MET A 45 3.38 -0.51 -9.36
C MET A 45 2.33 -0.44 -10.47
N THR A 46 1.84 0.77 -10.79
CA THR A 46 0.93 1.00 -11.92
C THR A 46 1.57 0.59 -13.25
N ASN A 47 2.87 0.85 -13.45
CA ASN A 47 3.57 0.37 -14.64
C ASN A 47 3.62 -1.17 -14.72
N PHE A 48 3.83 -1.87 -13.59
CA PHE A 48 3.76 -3.33 -13.56
C PHE A 48 2.36 -3.84 -13.87
N LEU A 49 1.32 -3.26 -13.25
CA LEU A 49 -0.08 -3.63 -13.49
C LEU A 49 -0.47 -3.46 -14.97
N LYS A 50 -0.09 -2.33 -15.58
CA LYS A 50 -0.34 -2.06 -16.99
C LYS A 50 0.36 -3.04 -17.92
N LYS A 51 1.61 -3.40 -17.63
CA LYS A 51 2.38 -4.37 -18.42
C LYS A 51 1.84 -5.79 -18.29
N SER A 52 1.38 -6.16 -17.11
CA SER A 52 0.83 -7.50 -16.83
C SER A 52 -0.52 -7.71 -17.51
N ASN A 53 -1.39 -6.70 -17.51
CA ASN A 53 -2.74 -6.73 -18.10
C ASN A 53 -3.68 -7.82 -17.52
N THR A 54 -3.32 -8.44 -16.38
CA THR A 54 -4.14 -9.43 -15.68
C THR A 54 -4.81 -8.87 -14.41
N GLY A 55 -4.42 -7.67 -14.02
CA GLY A 55 -4.77 -7.06 -12.73
C GLY A 55 -3.91 -7.57 -11.56
N TYR A 56 -2.87 -8.36 -11.81
CA TYR A 56 -1.82 -8.70 -10.84
C TYR A 56 -0.49 -8.09 -11.25
N LEU A 57 0.42 -7.88 -10.29
CA LEU A 57 1.71 -7.23 -10.55
C LEU A 57 2.58 -8.03 -11.53
N VAL A 58 2.52 -9.37 -11.47
CA VAL A 58 3.28 -10.26 -12.36
C VAL A 58 2.44 -11.49 -12.70
N GLY A 59 2.44 -11.89 -13.97
CA GLY A 59 1.74 -13.09 -14.42
C GLY A 59 0.22 -12.96 -14.26
N SER A 60 -0.46 -14.08 -14.02
CA SER A 60 -1.93 -14.17 -14.02
C SER A 60 -2.54 -14.65 -12.69
N SER A 61 -1.77 -14.66 -11.60
CA SER A 61 -2.20 -15.17 -10.29
C SER A 61 -1.61 -14.33 -9.15
N ILE A 62 -2.26 -14.38 -7.98
CA ILE A 62 -1.78 -13.70 -6.77
C ILE A 62 -0.37 -14.19 -6.40
N THR A 63 0.53 -13.25 -6.17
CA THR A 63 1.85 -13.47 -5.60
C THR A 63 2.00 -12.76 -4.25
N VAL A 64 3.10 -13.02 -3.54
CA VAL A 64 3.43 -12.28 -2.31
C VAL A 64 3.51 -10.77 -2.55
N ALA A 65 3.93 -10.34 -3.75
CA ALA A 65 3.97 -8.94 -4.12
C ALA A 65 2.57 -8.30 -4.12
N ASP A 66 1.58 -9.01 -4.66
CA ASP A 66 0.19 -8.54 -4.69
C ASP A 66 -0.37 -8.41 -3.28
N LEU A 67 -0.07 -9.38 -2.40
CA LEU A 67 -0.49 -9.34 -1.00
C LEU A 67 0.11 -8.14 -0.26
N LEU A 68 1.40 -7.86 -0.44
CA LEU A 68 2.07 -6.72 0.20
C LEU A 68 1.48 -5.38 -0.25
N LEU A 69 1.30 -5.19 -1.56
CA LEU A 69 0.73 -3.95 -2.10
C LEU A 69 -0.73 -3.77 -1.65
N ALA A 70 -1.54 -4.83 -1.72
CA ALA A 70 -2.94 -4.78 -1.33
C ALA A 70 -3.09 -4.53 0.18
N GLU A 71 -2.31 -5.20 1.03
CA GLU A 71 -2.35 -4.99 2.47
C GLU A 71 -1.98 -3.56 2.82
N PHE A 72 -0.80 -3.12 2.38
CA PHE A 72 -0.28 -1.77 2.63
C PHE A 72 -1.27 -0.70 2.18
N SER A 73 -1.72 -0.75 0.92
CA SER A 73 -2.56 0.30 0.37
C SER A 73 -3.91 0.40 1.08
N SER A 74 -4.57 -0.71 1.40
CA SER A 74 -5.87 -0.58 2.07
C SER A 74 -5.78 -0.29 3.58
N GLU A 75 -4.67 -0.60 4.25
CA GLU A 75 -4.46 -0.11 5.63
C GLU A 75 -4.22 1.40 5.64
N PHE A 76 -3.39 1.91 4.71
CA PHE A 76 -3.13 3.34 4.61
C PHE A 76 -4.37 4.13 4.17
N SER A 77 -5.23 3.57 3.31
CA SER A 77 -6.44 4.26 2.87
C SER A 77 -7.46 4.49 3.99
N LYS A 78 -7.40 3.74 5.09
CA LYS A 78 -8.24 3.98 6.27
C LYS A 78 -7.89 5.29 6.98
N LYS A 79 -6.62 5.70 6.90
CA LYS A 79 -6.11 6.92 7.54
C LYS A 79 -5.99 8.09 6.57
N LEU A 80 -5.70 7.81 5.30
CA LEU A 80 -5.56 8.78 4.24
C LEU A 80 -6.56 8.48 3.11
N PRO A 81 -7.77 9.09 3.14
CA PRO A 81 -8.80 8.85 2.13
C PRO A 81 -8.35 9.17 0.69
N THR A 82 -7.43 10.13 0.55
CA THR A 82 -6.83 10.57 -0.73
C THR A 82 -5.66 9.71 -1.20
N LEU A 83 -5.41 8.55 -0.54
CA LEU A 83 -4.28 7.68 -0.87
C LEU A 83 -4.25 7.31 -2.35
N TYR A 84 -5.41 6.99 -2.92
CA TYR A 84 -5.53 6.51 -4.30
C TYR A 84 -5.70 7.63 -5.34
N ASP A 85 -5.68 8.90 -4.94
CA ASP A 85 -5.84 10.02 -5.86
C ASP A 85 -4.72 9.97 -6.92
N GLY A 86 -5.12 9.90 -8.19
CA GLY A 86 -4.20 9.74 -9.33
C GLY A 86 -3.75 8.29 -9.63
N PHE A 87 -4.16 7.31 -8.82
CA PHE A 87 -3.75 5.90 -8.95
C PHE A 87 -4.93 4.91 -8.88
N PRO A 88 -5.94 5.02 -9.78
CA PRO A 88 -7.11 4.14 -9.78
C PRO A 88 -6.76 2.67 -9.98
N GLU A 89 -5.67 2.35 -10.70
CA GLU A 89 -5.21 0.98 -10.93
C GLU A 89 -4.76 0.30 -9.63
N ILE A 90 -4.17 1.06 -8.70
CA ILE A 90 -3.74 0.55 -7.39
C ILE A 90 -4.97 0.22 -6.52
N LYS A 91 -6.00 1.07 -6.56
CA LYS A 91 -7.26 0.81 -5.86
C LYS A 91 -7.92 -0.46 -6.39
N ALA A 92 -8.05 -0.57 -7.71
CA ALA A 92 -8.64 -1.74 -8.36
C ALA A 92 -7.86 -3.02 -8.07
N HIS A 93 -6.53 -2.95 -8.03
CA HIS A 93 -5.67 -4.06 -7.62
C HIS A 93 -5.96 -4.50 -6.17
N ALA A 94 -5.99 -3.56 -5.23
CA ALA A 94 -6.23 -3.87 -3.82
C ALA A 94 -7.60 -4.54 -3.61
N GLU A 95 -8.64 -4.03 -4.27
CA GLU A 95 -9.99 -4.60 -4.25
C GLU A 95 -10.02 -6.02 -4.84
N LYS A 96 -9.39 -6.22 -6.01
CA LYS A 96 -9.29 -7.54 -6.68
C LYS A 96 -8.54 -8.58 -5.85
N VAL A 97 -7.44 -8.19 -5.20
CA VAL A 97 -6.68 -9.11 -4.35
C VAL A 97 -7.49 -9.47 -3.11
N ARG A 98 -8.07 -8.46 -2.43
CA ARG A 98 -8.86 -8.65 -1.20
C ARG A 98 -10.23 -9.28 -1.44
N SER A 99 -10.71 -9.36 -2.68
CA SER A 99 -11.91 -10.12 -3.04
C SER A 99 -11.68 -11.64 -3.13
N ASN A 100 -10.44 -12.12 -3.04
CA ASN A 100 -10.16 -13.55 -2.95
C ASN A 100 -10.88 -14.16 -1.72
N PRO A 101 -11.70 -15.24 -1.87
CA PRO A 101 -12.51 -15.75 -0.77
C PRO A 101 -11.73 -16.15 0.49
N ALA A 102 -10.55 -16.75 0.32
CA ALA A 102 -9.71 -17.16 1.44
C ALA A 102 -9.12 -15.93 2.16
N LEU A 103 -8.67 -14.93 1.40
CA LEU A 103 -8.13 -13.70 1.97
C LEU A 103 -9.21 -12.85 2.63
N LYS A 104 -10.38 -12.73 2.00
CA LYS A 104 -11.54 -12.02 2.57
C LYS A 104 -11.95 -12.63 3.91
N LYS A 105 -12.10 -13.96 3.96
CA LYS A 105 -12.39 -14.68 5.20
C LYS A 105 -11.33 -14.40 6.28
N TRP A 106 -10.05 -14.44 5.91
CA TRP A 106 -8.98 -14.11 6.85
C TRP A 106 -9.06 -12.67 7.38
N ILE A 107 -9.30 -11.68 6.51
CA ILE A 107 -9.41 -10.26 6.91
C ILE A 107 -10.58 -10.04 7.87
N GLU A 108 -11.70 -10.75 7.68
CA GLU A 108 -12.87 -10.68 8.56
C GLU A 108 -12.61 -11.33 9.93
N THR A 109 -11.79 -12.37 10.00
CA THR A 109 -11.55 -13.13 11.25
C THR A 109 -10.26 -12.77 11.98
N ARG A 110 -9.32 -12.07 11.34
CA ARG A 110 -8.01 -11.78 11.93
C ARG A 110 -8.14 -10.87 13.15
N PRO A 111 -7.28 -11.02 14.17
CA PRO A 111 -7.24 -10.11 15.30
C PRO A 111 -7.07 -8.66 14.82
N GLN A 112 -7.84 -7.74 15.41
CA GLN A 112 -7.69 -6.32 15.13
C GLN A 112 -6.49 -5.78 15.93
N THR A 113 -5.43 -5.41 15.22
CA THR A 113 -4.24 -4.77 15.78
C THR A 113 -4.15 -3.32 15.35
N LYS A 114 -3.37 -2.51 16.07
CA LYS A 114 -3.15 -1.09 15.72
C LYS A 114 -2.28 -0.92 14.46
N PHE A 115 -1.50 -1.94 14.14
CA PHE A 115 -0.52 -2.03 13.05
C PHE A 115 -0.35 -3.49 12.63
#